data_AF-A0A4U7EI97-F1
#
_entry.id   AF-A0A4U7EI97-F1
#
_cell.length_a   1.000
_cell.length_b   1.000
_cell.length_c   1.000
_cell.angle_alpha   90.00
_cell.angle_beta   90.00
_cell.angle_gamma   90.00
#
_symmetry.space_group_name_H-M   'P 1'
#
loop_
_entity.id
_entity.type
_entity.pdbx_description
1 polymer ?
#
loop_
_entity_poly.entity_id
_entity_poly.type
_entity_poly.pdbx_seq_one_letter_code
_entity_poly.pdbx_strand_id
1 'polypeptide(L)'
;MTDQTPPPSDARTNKTATADRSETTAAGLAAGRDASIIVLQVEPDARSAELLEAFAARLTDRVRVRSVDRFADALDAVETGVAVDGERVAVDCVVTEQRLPDGDGIDLTERLREADPALPVVFHTTCPGEEREAAAFGAGADAYFEKGSDRGRFDAIVARICTLVDEQRAGEAAADAGSADSPHATGAPGEALRSEE
;
A
#
# COMPACT_ATOMS: atom_id res chain seq x y z
N MET A 1 -55.67 38.98 -40.39
CA MET A 1 -55.94 39.83 -39.21
C MET A 1 -55.73 38.91 -38.01
N THR A 2 -54.54 38.79 -37.43
CA THR A 2 -53.35 39.64 -37.49
C THR A 2 -52.12 38.73 -37.40
N ASP A 3 -51.12 39.12 -38.17
CA ASP A 3 -49.74 38.64 -38.18
C ASP A 3 -49.05 38.95 -36.84
N GLN A 4 -48.14 38.07 -36.38
CA GLN A 4 -46.81 38.45 -35.89
C GLN A 4 -45.98 37.24 -35.39
N THR A 5 -44.89 36.99 -36.10
CA THR A 5 -43.59 36.44 -35.66
C THR A 5 -42.58 37.56 -35.95
N PRO A 6 -41.49 37.89 -35.20
CA PRO A 6 -40.37 37.01 -34.75
C PRO A 6 -39.69 37.51 -33.42
N PRO A 7 -38.40 37.26 -33.04
CA PRO A 7 -37.32 36.36 -33.51
C PRO A 7 -36.71 35.43 -32.42
N PRO A 8 -35.71 34.57 -32.72
CA PRO A 8 -35.00 33.76 -31.72
C PRO A 8 -33.91 34.58 -31.02
N SER A 9 -33.69 34.32 -29.73
CA SER A 9 -32.60 34.93 -28.96
C SER A 9 -31.81 33.87 -28.20
N ASP A 10 -30.54 33.78 -28.56
CA ASP A 10 -29.50 33.06 -27.84
C ASP A 10 -29.38 33.57 -26.40
N ALA A 11 -29.48 32.65 -25.44
CA ALA A 11 -28.94 32.87 -24.11
C ALA A 11 -28.30 31.57 -23.62
N ARG A 12 -27.00 31.46 -23.89
CA ARG A 12 -26.09 30.67 -23.06
C ARG A 12 -26.26 31.15 -21.62
N THR A 13 -26.52 30.24 -20.70
CA THR A 13 -26.07 30.41 -19.31
C THR A 13 -25.65 29.05 -18.79
N ASN A 14 -24.37 28.80 -19.00
CA ASN A 14 -23.56 27.92 -18.19
C ASN A 14 -23.72 28.38 -16.72
N LYS A 15 -24.29 27.52 -15.87
CA LYS A 15 -24.32 27.75 -14.42
C LYS A 15 -23.64 26.57 -13.72
N THR A 16 -22.33 26.78 -13.55
CA THR A 16 -21.56 26.38 -12.37
C THR A 16 -21.19 24.90 -12.28
N ALA A 17 -20.19 24.55 -13.08
CA ALA A 17 -19.18 23.56 -12.69
C ALA A 17 -18.39 24.12 -11.49
N THR A 18 -18.79 23.80 -10.27
CA THR A 18 -17.95 23.99 -9.08
C THR A 18 -18.36 22.99 -7.99
N ALA A 19 -18.24 21.70 -8.30
CA ALA A 19 -18.27 20.61 -7.30
C ALA A 19 -17.71 19.34 -7.95
N ASP A 20 -16.44 19.33 -8.35
CA ASP A 20 -15.81 18.12 -8.93
C ASP A 20 -14.34 17.97 -8.52
N ARG A 21 -13.97 18.43 -7.31
CA ARG A 21 -12.64 18.13 -6.75
C ARG A 21 -12.68 17.33 -5.45
N SER A 22 -13.84 17.26 -4.81
CA SER A 22 -14.03 16.53 -3.55
C SER A 22 -14.61 15.13 -3.75
N GLU A 23 -15.34 14.88 -4.84
CA GLU A 23 -15.86 13.53 -5.16
C GLU A 23 -14.81 12.66 -5.86
N THR A 24 -13.98 13.24 -6.73
CA THR A 24 -12.91 12.51 -7.46
C THR A 24 -11.85 11.96 -6.51
N THR A 25 -11.53 12.70 -5.44
CA THR A 25 -10.58 12.26 -4.40
C THR A 25 -11.17 11.16 -3.54
N ALA A 26 -12.41 11.31 -3.05
CA ALA A 26 -13.07 10.28 -2.24
C ALA A 26 -13.31 8.97 -3.00
N ALA A 27 -13.69 9.04 -4.28
CA ALA A 27 -13.90 7.86 -5.12
C ALA A 27 -12.57 7.17 -5.51
N GLY A 28 -11.50 7.93 -5.78
CA GLY A 28 -10.16 7.38 -6.02
C GLY A 28 -9.53 6.75 -4.78
N LEU A 29 -9.71 7.37 -3.61
CA LEU A 29 -9.28 6.84 -2.31
C LEU A 29 -10.08 5.58 -1.92
N ALA A 30 -11.38 5.51 -2.26
CA ALA A 30 -12.21 4.33 -2.07
C ALA A 30 -11.82 3.18 -3.02
N ALA A 31 -11.52 3.48 -4.29
CA ALA A 31 -11.04 2.48 -5.25
C ALA A 31 -9.68 1.88 -4.86
N GLY A 32 -8.77 2.70 -4.31
CA GLY A 32 -7.49 2.23 -3.76
C GLY A 32 -7.65 1.31 -2.52
N ARG A 33 -8.72 1.55 -1.74
CA ARG A 33 -9.13 0.71 -0.59
C ARG A 33 -9.89 -0.55 -0.96
N ASP A 34 -10.21 -0.80 -2.22
CA ASP A 34 -10.80 -2.08 -2.67
C ASP A 34 -9.86 -2.84 -3.62
N ALA A 35 -8.70 -2.26 -3.96
CA ALA A 35 -7.68 -2.92 -4.75
C ALA A 35 -7.14 -4.18 -4.04
N SER A 36 -6.78 -5.18 -4.83
CA SER A 36 -6.17 -6.42 -4.34
C SER A 36 -4.89 -6.13 -3.57
N ILE A 37 -4.62 -6.97 -2.59
CA ILE A 37 -3.44 -6.94 -1.72
C ILE A 37 -2.71 -8.25 -1.92
N ILE A 38 -1.48 -8.17 -2.41
CA ILE A 38 -0.58 -9.29 -2.61
C ILE A 38 0.29 -9.43 -1.37
N VAL A 39 0.08 -10.51 -0.63
CA VAL A 39 0.83 -10.82 0.58
C VAL A 39 1.85 -11.90 0.27
N LEU A 40 3.12 -11.62 0.54
CA LEU A 40 4.17 -12.63 0.55
C LEU A 40 4.27 -13.25 1.94
N GLN A 41 3.97 -14.53 2.06
CA GLN A 41 4.18 -15.29 3.29
C GLN A 41 5.53 -16.01 3.24
N VAL A 42 6.38 -15.81 4.25
CA VAL A 42 7.66 -16.49 4.42
C VAL A 42 7.53 -17.50 5.54
N GLU A 43 7.30 -18.76 5.18
CA GLU A 43 6.87 -19.82 6.09
C GLU A 43 7.46 -21.18 5.68
N PRO A 44 8.39 -21.76 6.46
CA PRO A 44 8.94 -23.06 6.16
C PRO A 44 8.00 -24.24 6.45
N ASP A 45 6.99 -24.07 7.31
CA ASP A 45 6.00 -25.12 7.56
C ASP A 45 4.83 -25.04 6.56
N ALA A 46 4.81 -25.95 5.60
CA ALA A 46 3.80 -25.97 4.54
C ALA A 46 2.35 -25.98 5.06
N ARG A 47 2.08 -26.62 6.22
CA ARG A 47 0.74 -26.63 6.80
C ARG A 47 0.34 -25.26 7.34
N SER A 48 1.25 -24.58 8.02
CA SER A 48 1.07 -23.20 8.47
C SER A 48 0.87 -22.24 7.30
N ALA A 49 1.61 -22.45 6.20
CA ALA A 49 1.45 -21.68 4.96
C ALA A 49 0.04 -21.84 4.38
N GLU A 50 -0.40 -23.09 4.20
CA GLU A 50 -1.75 -23.41 3.71
C GLU A 50 -2.85 -22.82 4.59
N LEU A 51 -2.67 -22.78 5.91
CA LEU A 51 -3.68 -22.23 6.82
C LEU A 51 -3.90 -20.74 6.61
N LEU A 52 -2.83 -19.92 6.58
CA LEU A 52 -3.00 -18.48 6.39
C LEU A 52 -3.63 -18.16 5.03
N GLU A 53 -3.17 -18.83 3.96
CA GLU A 53 -3.74 -18.68 2.62
C GLU A 53 -5.24 -19.05 2.61
N ALA A 54 -5.60 -20.22 3.14
CA ALA A 54 -6.98 -20.70 3.14
C ALA A 54 -7.92 -19.80 3.97
N PHE A 55 -7.46 -19.32 5.13
CA PHE A 55 -8.26 -18.40 5.94
C PHE A 55 -8.39 -17.03 5.29
N ALA A 56 -7.32 -16.47 4.73
CA ALA A 56 -7.38 -15.18 4.03
C ALA A 56 -8.38 -15.23 2.86
N ALA A 57 -8.28 -16.25 2.00
CA ALA A 57 -9.17 -16.45 0.87
C ALA A 57 -10.64 -16.64 1.28
N ARG A 58 -10.89 -17.20 2.47
CA ARG A 58 -12.25 -17.36 3.02
C ARG A 58 -12.81 -16.05 3.58
N LEU A 59 -11.95 -15.20 4.13
CA LEU A 59 -12.34 -13.96 4.81
C LEU A 59 -12.56 -12.81 3.83
N THR A 60 -11.80 -12.75 2.73
CA THR A 60 -11.89 -11.66 1.76
C THR A 60 -11.31 -12.04 0.40
N ASP A 61 -11.91 -11.51 -0.68
CA ASP A 61 -11.37 -11.62 -2.05
C ASP A 61 -10.23 -10.63 -2.32
N ARG A 62 -10.02 -9.67 -1.42
CA ARG A 62 -8.99 -8.63 -1.57
C ARG A 62 -7.58 -9.18 -1.36
N VAL A 63 -7.41 -10.12 -0.44
CA VAL A 63 -6.07 -10.59 -0.04
C VAL A 63 -5.71 -11.87 -0.78
N ARG A 64 -4.57 -11.85 -1.47
CA ARG A 64 -3.99 -13.02 -2.13
C ARG A 64 -2.63 -13.33 -1.52
N VAL A 65 -2.52 -14.49 -0.89
CA VAL A 65 -1.28 -14.93 -0.22
C VAL A 65 -0.43 -15.76 -1.19
N ARG A 66 0.87 -15.50 -1.24
CA ARG A 66 1.86 -16.31 -1.97
C ARG A 66 2.96 -16.70 -1.01
N SER A 67 3.31 -17.98 -0.97
CA SER A 67 4.22 -18.49 0.06
C SER A 67 5.57 -18.89 -0.52
N VAL A 68 6.62 -18.57 0.24
CA VAL A 68 8.00 -19.06 0.07
C VAL A 68 8.47 -19.63 1.40
N ASP A 69 9.44 -20.54 1.37
CA ASP A 69 9.89 -21.27 2.58
C ASP A 69 11.26 -20.80 3.11
N ARG A 70 11.91 -19.87 2.41
CA ARG A 70 13.27 -19.39 2.70
C ARG A 70 13.39 -17.88 2.70
N PHE A 71 14.39 -17.42 3.44
CA PHE A 71 14.85 -16.04 3.51
C PHE A 71 15.23 -15.52 2.11
N ALA A 72 16.07 -16.26 1.38
CA ALA A 72 16.57 -15.79 0.09
C ALA A 72 15.45 -15.63 -0.95
N ASP A 73 14.52 -16.59 -0.98
CA ASP A 73 13.36 -16.57 -1.87
C ASP A 73 12.43 -15.39 -1.56
N ALA A 74 12.39 -14.94 -0.30
CA ALA A 74 11.60 -13.77 0.10
C ALA A 74 12.16 -12.46 -0.47
N LEU A 75 13.49 -12.27 -0.43
CA LEU A 75 14.13 -11.09 -1.03
C LEU A 75 13.91 -11.05 -2.54
N ASP A 76 14.14 -12.18 -3.22
CA ASP A 76 13.93 -12.29 -4.67
C ASP A 76 12.47 -11.99 -5.04
N ALA A 77 11.52 -12.47 -4.25
CA ALA A 77 10.09 -12.25 -4.47
C ALA A 77 9.67 -10.78 -4.27
N VAL A 78 10.24 -10.09 -3.28
CA VAL A 78 9.97 -8.65 -3.06
C VAL A 78 10.59 -7.81 -4.17
N GLU A 79 11.85 -8.07 -4.54
CA GLU A 79 12.54 -7.31 -5.59
C GLU A 79 11.87 -7.48 -6.96
N THR A 80 11.48 -8.72 -7.28
CA THR A 80 11.11 -9.07 -8.65
C THR A 80 9.62 -9.36 -8.83
N GLY A 81 8.85 -9.31 -7.76
CA GLY A 81 7.41 -9.60 -7.71
C GLY A 81 7.08 -11.09 -7.67
N VAL A 82 5.82 -11.40 -7.35
CA VAL A 82 5.29 -12.76 -7.28
C VAL A 82 4.34 -13.06 -8.43
N ALA A 83 4.23 -14.33 -8.82
CA ALA A 83 3.32 -14.74 -9.87
C ALA A 83 1.86 -14.72 -9.39
N VAL A 84 1.03 -13.93 -10.03
CA VAL A 84 -0.42 -13.86 -9.82
C VAL A 84 -1.09 -13.85 -11.18
N ASP A 85 -1.97 -14.81 -11.45
CA ASP A 85 -2.76 -14.91 -12.68
C ASP A 85 -1.93 -14.82 -13.99
N GLY A 86 -0.66 -15.25 -13.94
CA GLY A 86 0.26 -15.29 -15.08
C GLY A 86 1.18 -14.06 -15.21
N GLU A 87 1.04 -13.06 -14.33
CA GLU A 87 1.85 -11.83 -14.33
C GLU A 87 2.69 -11.74 -13.05
N ARG A 88 3.80 -10.97 -13.10
CA ARG A 88 4.57 -10.64 -11.90
C ARG A 88 4.04 -9.37 -11.29
N VAL A 89 3.58 -9.46 -10.05
CA VAL A 89 2.97 -8.36 -9.30
C VAL A 89 3.82 -8.04 -8.09
N ALA A 90 3.97 -6.75 -7.77
CA ALA A 90 4.66 -6.31 -6.58
C ALA A 90 4.00 -6.85 -5.31
N VAL A 91 4.79 -7.03 -4.26
CA VAL A 91 4.32 -7.44 -2.95
C VAL A 91 3.85 -6.20 -2.19
N ASP A 92 2.62 -6.23 -1.68
CA ASP A 92 2.06 -5.13 -0.88
C ASP A 92 2.34 -5.29 0.61
N CYS A 93 2.61 -6.51 1.09
CA CYS A 93 2.90 -6.81 2.49
C CYS A 93 3.64 -8.14 2.63
N VAL A 94 4.57 -8.22 3.59
CA VAL A 94 5.26 -9.46 3.96
C VAL A 94 4.74 -9.98 5.29
N VAL A 95 4.39 -11.27 5.36
CA VAL A 95 4.12 -11.98 6.60
C VAL A 95 5.22 -13.00 6.83
N THR A 96 6.03 -12.84 7.87
CA THR A 96 7.22 -13.70 8.08
C THR A 96 7.13 -14.52 9.35
N GLU A 97 7.58 -15.77 9.27
CA GLU A 97 8.02 -16.53 10.45
C GLU A 97 9.40 -16.01 10.87
N GLN A 98 9.72 -16.10 12.17
CA GLN A 98 11.01 -15.66 12.68
C GLN A 98 12.12 -16.67 12.37
N ARG A 99 11.85 -17.97 12.53
CA ARG A 99 12.84 -19.01 12.23
C ARG A 99 12.68 -19.48 10.79
N LEU A 100 13.65 -19.13 9.94
CA LEU A 100 13.72 -19.59 8.56
C LEU A 100 14.86 -20.62 8.41
N PRO A 101 14.82 -21.50 7.40
CA PRO A 101 15.85 -22.53 7.21
C PRO A 101 17.25 -21.97 6.94
N ASP A 102 17.32 -20.76 6.37
CA ASP A 102 18.52 -20.09 5.87
C ASP A 102 18.73 -18.70 6.49
N GLY A 103 17.97 -18.33 7.54
CA GLY A 103 18.11 -17.04 8.20
C GLY A 103 17.12 -16.79 9.34
N ASP A 104 17.10 -15.54 9.83
CA ASP A 104 16.13 -15.06 10.82
C ASP A 104 15.21 -14.00 10.18
N GLY A 105 13.92 -14.04 10.52
CA GLY A 105 12.91 -13.09 10.05
C GLY A 105 13.15 -11.66 10.52
N ILE A 106 13.85 -11.47 11.64
CA ILE A 106 14.29 -10.14 12.12
C ILE A 106 15.31 -9.57 11.14
N ASP A 107 16.35 -10.33 10.79
CA ASP A 107 17.34 -9.93 9.78
C ASP A 107 16.67 -9.67 8.41
N LEU A 108 15.62 -10.44 8.08
CA LEU A 108 14.85 -10.23 6.84
C LEU A 108 14.16 -8.87 6.88
N THR A 109 13.55 -8.55 8.02
CA THR A 109 12.87 -7.27 8.22
C THR A 109 13.83 -6.10 8.07
N GLU A 110 15.04 -6.19 8.63
CA GLU A 110 16.08 -5.15 8.46
C GLU A 110 16.42 -4.94 6.98
N ARG A 111 16.65 -6.03 6.23
CA ARG A 111 16.95 -5.93 4.78
C ARG A 111 15.78 -5.38 3.96
N LEU A 112 14.55 -5.77 4.29
CA LEU A 112 13.36 -5.23 3.63
C LEU A 112 13.21 -3.73 3.91
N ARG A 113 13.48 -3.27 5.14
CA ARG A 113 13.44 -1.85 5.51
C ARG A 113 14.53 -1.02 4.82
N GLU A 114 15.70 -1.61 4.56
CA GLU A 114 16.75 -0.96 3.77
C GLU A 114 16.34 -0.78 2.30
N ALA A 115 15.62 -1.74 1.72
CA ALA A 115 15.17 -1.70 0.33
C ALA A 115 13.91 -0.84 0.14
N ASP A 116 12.92 -1.01 1.00
CA ASP A 116 11.66 -0.26 1.02
C ASP A 116 11.22 0.01 2.48
N PRO A 117 11.43 1.25 2.99
CA PRO A 117 11.03 1.63 4.32
C PRO A 117 9.52 1.57 4.58
N ALA A 118 8.69 1.59 3.54
CA ALA A 118 7.23 1.67 3.64
C ALA A 118 6.55 0.29 3.53
N LEU A 119 7.23 -0.75 3.05
CA LEU A 119 6.67 -2.09 2.85
C LEU A 119 6.20 -2.71 4.17
N PRO A 120 4.91 -2.94 4.43
CA PRO A 120 4.47 -3.50 5.71
C PRO A 120 5.01 -4.90 5.98
N VAL A 121 5.57 -5.13 7.18
CA VAL A 121 6.09 -6.43 7.62
C VAL A 121 5.37 -6.87 8.89
N VAL A 122 4.71 -8.03 8.82
CA VAL A 122 3.96 -8.63 9.93
C VAL A 122 4.62 -9.94 10.33
N PHE A 123 4.90 -10.12 11.62
CA PHE A 123 5.34 -11.40 12.13
C PHE A 123 4.14 -12.31 12.41
N HIS A 124 4.21 -13.55 11.93
CA HIS A 124 3.33 -14.64 12.35
C HIS A 124 4.19 -15.85 12.71
N THR A 125 4.47 -16.03 14.00
CA THR A 125 5.63 -16.83 14.44
C THR A 125 5.32 -17.87 15.52
N THR A 126 6.01 -19.01 15.46
CA THR A 126 6.04 -20.01 16.54
C THR A 126 6.98 -19.66 17.70
N CYS A 127 7.60 -18.47 17.68
CA CYS A 127 8.63 -18.06 18.62
C CYS A 127 8.11 -17.03 19.63
N PRO A 128 7.34 -17.42 20.66
CA PRO A 128 6.80 -16.46 21.60
C PRO A 128 7.90 -15.78 22.44
N GLY A 129 7.58 -14.62 23.00
CA GLY A 129 8.38 -13.97 24.03
C GLY A 129 8.68 -12.50 23.77
N GLU A 130 8.59 -11.71 24.84
CA GLU A 130 8.73 -10.24 24.83
C GLU A 130 10.03 -9.76 24.19
N GLU A 131 11.15 -10.44 24.43
CA GLU A 131 12.45 -10.05 23.85
C GLU A 131 12.44 -10.19 22.32
N ARG A 132 11.81 -11.25 21.80
CA ARG A 132 11.73 -11.49 20.35
C ARG A 132 10.76 -10.55 19.67
N GLU A 133 9.62 -10.31 20.31
CA GLU A 133 8.65 -9.31 19.88
C GLU A 133 9.28 -7.91 19.84
N ALA A 134 9.98 -7.51 20.90
CA ALA A 134 10.69 -6.23 20.97
C ALA A 134 11.78 -6.12 19.89
N ALA A 135 12.52 -7.19 19.62
CA ALA A 135 13.52 -7.21 18.56
C ALA A 135 12.90 -7.09 17.16
N ALA A 136 11.77 -7.77 16.90
CA ALA A 136 11.04 -7.64 15.65
C ALA A 136 10.54 -6.21 15.41
N PHE A 137 9.92 -5.59 16.42
CA PHE A 137 9.53 -4.17 16.34
C PHE A 137 10.75 -3.25 16.21
N GLY A 138 11.86 -3.54 16.89
CA GLY A 138 13.12 -2.81 16.78
C GLY A 138 13.71 -2.84 15.37
N ALA A 139 13.55 -3.94 14.65
CA ALA A 139 13.94 -4.09 13.25
C ALA A 139 12.96 -3.43 12.26
N GLY A 140 11.80 -2.95 12.74
CA GLY A 140 10.82 -2.22 11.93
C GLY A 140 9.57 -3.02 11.54
N ALA A 141 9.25 -4.12 12.23
CA ALA A 141 7.97 -4.80 12.05
C ALA A 141 6.77 -3.91 12.42
N ASP A 142 5.65 -4.09 11.73
CA ASP A 142 4.42 -3.30 11.90
C ASP A 142 3.37 -4.00 12.77
N ALA A 143 3.50 -5.32 12.91
CA ALA A 143 2.68 -6.14 13.79
C ALA A 143 3.37 -7.46 14.12
N TYR A 144 2.98 -8.05 15.25
CA TYR A 144 3.51 -9.31 15.74
C TYR A 144 2.38 -10.20 16.23
N PHE A 145 2.31 -11.43 15.71
CA PHE A 145 1.32 -12.43 16.07
C PHE A 145 2.00 -13.75 16.38
N GLU A 146 1.86 -14.22 17.62
CA GLU A 146 2.24 -15.59 17.97
C GLU A 146 1.26 -16.57 17.33
N LYS A 147 1.76 -17.65 16.72
CA LYS A 147 0.97 -18.76 16.23
C LYS A 147 0.34 -19.49 17.42
N GLY A 148 -0.96 -19.71 17.33
CA GLY A 148 -1.71 -20.46 18.33
C GLY A 148 -3.11 -20.76 17.87
N SER A 149 -3.86 -21.48 18.70
CA SER A 149 -5.19 -22.01 18.35
C SER A 149 -6.36 -21.08 18.70
N ASP A 150 -6.08 -19.83 19.10
CA ASP A 150 -7.12 -18.89 19.51
C ASP A 150 -8.05 -18.54 18.34
N ARG A 151 -9.35 -18.52 18.63
CA ARG A 151 -10.37 -18.14 17.66
C ARG A 151 -10.19 -16.68 17.24
N GLY A 152 -10.35 -16.40 15.96
CA GLY A 152 -10.28 -15.03 15.41
C GLY A 152 -8.88 -14.51 15.14
N ARG A 153 -7.83 -15.31 15.38
CA ARG A 153 -6.44 -14.89 15.13
C ARG A 153 -6.21 -14.57 13.65
N PHE A 154 -6.68 -15.42 12.74
CA PHE A 154 -6.55 -15.16 11.31
C PHE A 154 -7.35 -13.93 10.86
N ASP A 155 -8.54 -13.72 11.42
CA ASP A 155 -9.34 -12.50 11.21
C ASP A 155 -8.54 -11.24 11.61
N ALA A 156 -7.87 -11.28 12.76
CA ALA A 156 -7.05 -10.17 13.24
C ALA A 156 -5.83 -9.92 12.35
N ILE A 157 -5.14 -10.98 11.91
CA ILE A 157 -4.00 -10.86 10.99
C ILE A 157 -4.44 -10.23 9.67
N VAL A 158 -5.50 -10.76 9.05
CA VAL A 158 -6.01 -10.27 7.76
C VAL A 158 -6.51 -8.83 7.87
N ALA A 159 -7.25 -8.49 8.92
CA ALA A 159 -7.69 -7.11 9.16
C ALA A 159 -6.51 -6.15 9.34
N ARG A 160 -5.45 -6.59 10.03
CA ARG A 160 -4.24 -5.79 10.22
C ARG A 160 -3.49 -5.57 8.91
N ILE A 161 -3.35 -6.61 8.08
CA ILE A 161 -2.74 -6.49 6.74
C ILE A 161 -3.48 -5.45 5.90
N CYS A 162 -4.82 -5.54 5.82
CA CYS A 162 -5.61 -4.57 5.06
C CYS A 162 -5.40 -3.14 5.57
N THR A 163 -5.39 -2.96 6.90
CA THR A 163 -5.19 -1.64 7.52
C THR A 163 -3.83 -1.07 7.15
N LEU A 164 -2.76 -1.85 7.28
CA LEU A 164 -1.39 -1.41 6.99
C LEU A 164 -1.20 -1.01 5.54
N VAL A 165 -1.73 -1.82 4.61
CA VAL A 165 -1.62 -1.54 3.17
C VAL A 165 -2.46 -0.33 2.76
N ASP A 166 -3.66 -0.19 3.31
CA ASP A 166 -4.51 0.98 3.06
C ASP A 166 -3.84 2.28 3.61
N GLU A 167 -3.19 2.20 4.77
CA GLU A 167 -2.40 3.31 5.36
C GLU A 167 -1.19 3.67 4.49
N GLN A 168 -0.46 2.67 4.01
CA GLN A 168 0.72 2.82 3.16
C GLN A 168 0.36 3.53 1.84
N ARG A 169 -0.66 3.04 1.13
CA ARG A 169 -1.12 3.62 -0.15
C ARG A 169 -1.65 5.04 0.03
N ALA A 170 -2.31 5.32 1.15
CA ALA A 170 -2.77 6.67 1.46
C ALA A 170 -1.59 7.63 1.71
N GLY A 171 -0.51 7.15 2.35
CA GLY A 171 0.73 7.89 2.56
C GLY A 171 1.44 8.23 1.24
N GLU A 172 1.53 7.28 0.32
CA GLU A 172 2.12 7.49 -1.01
C GLU A 172 1.36 8.53 -1.83
N ALA A 173 0.02 8.43 -1.87
CA ALA A 173 -0.81 9.38 -2.61
C ALA A 173 -0.68 10.81 -2.07
N ALA A 174 -0.52 10.96 -0.75
CA ALA A 174 -0.29 12.26 -0.12
C ALA A 174 1.12 12.83 -0.43
N ALA A 175 2.14 11.97 -0.47
CA ALA A 175 3.50 12.35 -0.83
C ALA A 175 3.61 12.78 -2.31
N ASP A 176 2.95 12.05 -3.22
CA ASP A 176 2.90 12.37 -4.66
C ASP A 176 2.20 13.71 -4.89
N ALA A 177 1.04 13.93 -4.26
CA ALA A 177 0.29 15.20 -4.36
C ALA A 177 1.06 16.41 -3.80
N GLY A 178 1.86 16.22 -2.73
CA GLY A 178 2.71 17.28 -2.17
C GLY A 178 3.92 17.64 -3.04
N SER A 179 4.38 16.72 -3.88
CA SER A 179 5.51 16.95 -4.79
C SER A 179 5.14 17.76 -6.04
N ALA A 180 3.86 17.75 -6.44
CA ALA A 180 3.34 18.46 -7.61
C ALA A 180 2.98 19.94 -7.36
N ASP A 181 2.94 20.41 -6.10
CA ASP A 181 2.50 21.76 -5.73
C ASP A 181 3.65 22.74 -5.41
N SER A 182 4.90 22.44 -5.80
CA SER A 182 5.96 23.48 -5.74
C SER A 182 5.65 24.57 -6.77
N PRO A 183 5.26 25.81 -6.37
CA PRO A 183 5.01 26.86 -7.33
C PRO A 183 6.38 27.34 -7.80
N HIS A 184 6.74 26.95 -9.01
CA HIS A 184 7.89 27.51 -9.70
C HIS A 184 7.57 28.99 -9.97
N ALA A 185 8.06 29.86 -9.08
CA ALA A 185 7.92 31.30 -9.20
C ALA A 185 8.65 31.77 -10.47
N THR A 186 7.92 31.80 -11.58
CA THR A 186 8.30 32.52 -12.79
C THR A 186 7.88 33.97 -12.61
N GLY A 187 8.79 34.80 -12.10
CA GLY A 187 8.68 36.25 -12.11
C GLY A 187 9.88 36.84 -12.86
N ALA A 188 9.67 37.17 -14.13
CA ALA A 188 10.67 37.79 -15.01
C ALA A 188 10.74 39.33 -14.81
N PRO A 189 11.50 40.08 -15.64
CA PRO A 189 12.68 40.86 -15.26
C PRO A 189 12.40 42.34 -14.96
N GLY A 190 13.20 42.94 -14.08
CA GLY A 190 13.15 44.36 -13.74
C GLY A 190 14.47 45.05 -14.12
N GLU A 191 14.36 45.96 -15.08
CA GLU A 191 15.36 46.81 -15.71
C GLU A 191 16.04 47.83 -14.77
N ALA A 192 17.12 48.44 -15.31
CA ALA A 192 17.83 49.67 -14.91
C ALA A 192 19.08 49.48 -14.00
N LEU A 193 20.25 50.07 -14.26
CA LEU A 193 20.59 51.30 -14.99
C LEU A 193 21.91 51.18 -15.76
N ARG A 194 21.97 51.89 -16.90
CA ARG A 194 23.19 52.46 -17.48
C ARG A 194 23.88 53.40 -16.49
N SER A 195 25.21 53.41 -16.50
CA SER A 195 25.97 54.66 -16.40
C SER A 195 27.34 54.47 -17.05
N GLU A 196 27.59 55.29 -18.07
CA GLU A 196 28.85 55.51 -18.77
C GLU A 196 29.82 56.30 -17.86
N GLU A 197 31.12 55.99 -17.93
CA GLU A 197 32.18 56.95 -18.29
C GLU A 197 33.43 56.18 -18.79
#